data_AF-A0A3C0W1G5-F1
#
_entry.id   AF-A0A3C0W1G5-F1
#
_cell.length_a   1.000
_cell.length_b   1.000
_cell.length_c   1.000
_cell.angle_alpha   90.00
_cell.angle_beta   90.00
_cell.angle_gamma   90.00
#
_symmetry.space_group_name_H-M   'P 1'
#
loop_
_entity.id
_entity.type
_entity.pdbx_description
1 polymer ?
#
loop_
_entity_poly.entity_id
_entity_poly.type
_entity_poly.pdbx_seq_one_letter_code
_entity_poly.pdbx_strand_id
1 'polypeptide(L)'
;MQIVSRIFLIIAVGLAAAWPSETTAQTSVQLEALKRLKNLDIEANPSLKKVVLSILEASKGKPAFVEIVRDFKLKGHEAELIRFAQAHPKDSTGVEAIRLALTEPGLKLISAAITGNDTKAALTTAQALANAQSP
;
A
#
# COMPACT_ATOMS: atom_id res chain seq x y z
N MET A 1 21.68 5.27 73.57
CA MET A 1 21.15 3.89 73.53
C MET A 1 21.29 3.41 72.10
N GLN A 2 22.05 2.33 71.91
CA GLN A 2 22.34 1.72 70.60
C GLN A 2 21.09 1.14 69.94
N ILE A 3 21.14 0.86 68.64
CA ILE A 3 21.02 -0.51 68.05
C ILE A 3 20.67 -0.45 66.54
N VAL A 4 21.65 -0.89 65.73
CA VAL A 4 21.64 -1.63 64.45
C VAL A 4 20.81 -1.12 63.25
N SER A 5 21.42 -0.81 62.10
CA SER A 5 21.98 -1.74 61.09
C SER A 5 20.98 -2.77 60.58
N ARG A 6 20.45 -2.57 59.35
CA ARG A 6 20.31 -3.60 58.30
C ARG A 6 20.22 -2.91 56.92
N ILE A 7 21.30 -3.02 56.16
CA ILE A 7 21.37 -2.74 54.73
C ILE A 7 20.44 -3.72 54.02
N PHE A 8 19.38 -3.23 53.36
CA PHE A 8 18.56 -4.02 52.47
C PHE A 8 18.91 -3.70 51.02
N LEU A 9 19.59 -4.65 50.41
CA LEU A 9 19.94 -4.73 49.00
C LEU A 9 18.64 -5.05 48.22
N ILE A 10 18.01 -4.06 47.59
CA ILE A 10 16.86 -4.32 46.72
C ILE A 10 17.41 -4.75 45.35
N ILE A 11 17.28 -6.05 45.12
CA ILE A 11 17.58 -6.74 43.87
C ILE A 11 16.63 -6.20 42.79
N ALA A 12 17.19 -5.57 41.76
CA ALA A 12 16.50 -5.27 40.52
C ALA A 12 16.28 -6.58 39.75
N VAL A 13 15.02 -6.98 39.56
CA VAL A 13 14.64 -8.01 38.58
C VAL A 13 13.53 -7.43 37.71
N GLY A 14 13.80 -7.50 36.41
CA GLY A 14 13.14 -6.74 35.37
C GLY A 14 11.67 -7.10 35.18
N LEU A 15 10.90 -6.05 34.90
CA LEU A 15 9.68 -6.13 34.12
C LEU A 15 9.87 -5.15 32.96
N ALA A 16 10.62 -5.57 31.94
CA ALA A 16 10.56 -4.93 30.64
C ALA A 16 9.19 -5.28 30.05
N ALA A 17 8.20 -4.45 30.38
CA ALA A 17 6.90 -4.46 29.71
C ALA A 17 7.16 -4.33 28.21
N ALA A 18 6.75 -5.36 27.46
CA ALA A 18 6.86 -5.45 26.02
C ALA A 18 6.39 -4.15 25.35
N TRP A 19 7.33 -3.40 24.78
CA TRP A 19 7.02 -2.33 23.85
C TRP A 19 6.63 -2.96 22.52
N PRO A 20 5.44 -2.66 21.96
CA PRO A 20 5.09 -3.19 20.67
C PRO A 20 5.83 -2.45 19.55
N SER A 21 6.46 -3.27 18.70
CA SER A 21 6.51 -3.16 17.23
C SER A 21 7.47 -2.16 16.55
N GLU A 22 8.70 -2.63 16.41
CA GLU A 22 9.62 -2.48 15.26
C GLU A 22 8.97 -2.80 13.89
N THR A 23 7.87 -2.14 13.50
CA THR A 23 7.17 -2.43 12.23
C THR A 23 7.16 -1.24 11.26
N THR A 24 7.21 -0.01 11.77
CA THR A 24 7.21 1.19 10.91
C THR A 24 8.56 1.40 10.21
N ALA A 25 9.67 1.13 10.89
CA ALA A 25 11.02 1.35 10.35
C ALA A 25 11.39 0.39 9.21
N GLN A 26 10.98 -0.88 9.27
CA GLN A 26 11.23 -1.82 8.17
C GLN A 26 10.41 -1.48 6.92
N THR A 27 9.16 -1.06 7.12
CA THR A 27 8.27 -0.67 6.02
C THR A 27 8.80 0.57 5.29
N SER A 28 9.36 1.55 6.02
CA SER A 28 9.96 2.74 5.41
C SER A 28 11.27 2.44 4.66
N VAL A 29 12.13 1.57 5.19
CA VAL A 29 13.38 1.16 4.53
C VAL A 29 13.11 0.38 3.24
N GLN A 30 12.15 -0.54 3.26
CA GLN A 30 11.74 -1.29 2.05
C GLN A 30 11.16 -0.34 0.99
N LEU A 31 10.36 0.64 1.40
CA LEU A 31 9.81 1.66 0.49
C LEU A 31 10.90 2.56 -0.10
N GLU A 32 11.92 2.93 0.69
CA GLU A 32 13.04 3.75 0.19
C GLU A 32 13.95 2.95 -0.75
N ALA A 33 14.20 1.67 -0.48
CA ALA A 33 14.90 0.77 -1.40
C ALA A 33 14.12 0.63 -2.72
N LEU A 34 12.80 0.43 -2.67
CA LEU A 34 11.93 0.42 -3.85
C LEU A 34 11.98 1.75 -4.63
N LYS A 35 12.00 2.90 -3.95
CA LYS A 35 12.14 4.22 -4.59
C LYS A 35 13.48 4.39 -5.31
N ARG A 36 14.58 3.86 -4.77
CA ARG A 36 15.89 3.87 -5.45
C ARG A 36 15.90 2.95 -6.67
N LEU A 37 15.12 1.87 -6.64
CA LEU A 37 14.96 0.91 -7.74
C LEU A 37 14.04 1.42 -8.86
N LYS A 38 13.14 2.38 -8.60
CA LYS A 38 12.24 3.00 -9.59
C LYS A 38 12.94 3.53 -10.85
N ASN A 39 14.18 4.00 -10.70
CA ASN A 39 14.97 4.54 -11.83
C ASN A 39 15.72 3.44 -12.61
N LEU A 40 15.63 2.18 -12.19
CA LEU A 40 16.23 1.06 -12.89
C LEU A 40 15.20 0.41 -13.81
N ASP A 41 15.62 0.10 -15.03
CA ASP A 41 14.83 -0.72 -15.91
C ASP A 41 14.76 -2.14 -15.36
N ILE A 42 13.62 -2.48 -14.72
CA ILE A 42 13.42 -3.82 -14.15
C ILE A 42 13.34 -4.89 -15.24
N GLU A 43 13.01 -4.51 -16.49
CA GLU A 43 13.00 -5.45 -17.62
C GLU A 43 14.42 -5.91 -17.96
N ALA A 44 15.44 -5.09 -17.69
CA ALA A 44 16.84 -5.45 -17.88
C ALA A 44 17.40 -6.38 -16.78
N ASN A 45 16.67 -6.61 -15.69
CA ASN A 45 17.09 -7.48 -14.58
C ASN A 45 15.95 -8.42 -14.12
N PRO A 46 15.94 -9.68 -14.60
CA PRO A 46 14.89 -10.65 -14.27
C PRO A 46 14.74 -10.93 -12.76
N SER A 47 15.84 -10.92 -12.01
CA SER A 47 15.82 -11.13 -10.56
C SER A 47 15.13 -9.97 -9.85
N LEU A 48 15.43 -8.74 -10.25
CA LEU A 48 14.78 -7.54 -9.72
C LEU A 48 13.29 -7.52 -10.08
N LYS A 49 12.93 -7.81 -11.34
CA LYS A 49 11.54 -7.92 -11.77
C LYS A 49 10.76 -8.93 -10.93
N LYS A 50 11.32 -10.10 -10.66
CA LYS A 50 10.69 -11.13 -9.82
C LYS A 50 10.38 -10.61 -8.41
N VAL A 51 11.31 -9.88 -7.80
CA VAL A 51 11.12 -9.30 -6.46
C VAL A 51 10.02 -8.24 -6.49
N VAL A 52 10.05 -7.32 -7.46
CA VAL A 52 9.02 -6.27 -7.60
C VAL A 52 7.63 -6.90 -7.77
N LEU A 53 7.49 -7.91 -8.63
CA LEU A 53 6.22 -8.60 -8.85
C LEU A 53 5.75 -9.36 -7.59
N SER A 54 6.67 -9.97 -6.84
CA SER A 54 6.32 -10.62 -5.57
C SER A 54 5.79 -9.62 -4.53
N ILE A 55 6.39 -8.43 -4.45
CA ILE A 55 5.95 -7.38 -3.52
C ILE A 55 4.62 -6.78 -3.99
N LEU A 56 4.44 -6.61 -5.30
CA LEU A 56 3.18 -6.16 -5.88
C LEU A 56 2.03 -7.07 -5.48
N GLU A 57 2.19 -8.38 -5.64
CA GLU A 57 1.18 -9.38 -5.27
C GLU A 57 0.83 -9.31 -3.78
N ALA A 58 1.83 -9.20 -2.90
CA ALA A 58 1.63 -9.04 -1.45
C ALA A 58 0.99 -7.69 -1.05
N SER A 59 0.96 -6.73 -1.98
CA SER A 59 0.44 -5.39 -1.77
C SER A 59 -1.00 -5.20 -2.25
N LYS A 60 -1.62 -6.20 -2.90
CA LYS A 60 -3.01 -6.10 -3.39
C LYS A 60 -3.96 -5.58 -2.30
N GLY A 61 -4.78 -4.59 -2.68
CA GLY A 61 -5.72 -3.92 -1.78
C GLY A 61 -5.10 -2.88 -0.85
N LYS A 62 -3.79 -2.60 -0.95
CA LYS A 62 -3.08 -1.60 -0.14
C LYS A 62 -2.57 -0.44 -1.01
N PRO A 63 -2.35 0.75 -0.44
CA PRO A 63 -1.77 1.91 -1.15
C PRO A 63 -0.48 1.58 -1.92
N ALA A 64 0.39 0.74 -1.33
CA ALA A 64 1.65 0.32 -1.94
C ALA A 64 1.46 -0.34 -3.32
N PHE A 65 0.34 -1.03 -3.57
CA PHE A 65 0.06 -1.60 -4.90
C PHE A 65 -0.01 -0.51 -5.97
N VAL A 66 -0.77 0.55 -5.69
CA VAL A 66 -0.96 1.68 -6.60
C VAL A 66 0.38 2.37 -6.87
N GLU A 67 1.18 2.58 -5.83
CA GLU A 67 2.51 3.17 -5.94
C GLU A 67 3.46 2.33 -6.80
N ILE A 68 3.49 1.00 -6.60
CA ILE A 68 4.35 0.10 -7.37
C ILE A 68 3.93 0.08 -8.85
N VAL A 69 2.62 -0.03 -9.13
CA VAL A 69 2.13 -0.02 -10.53
C VAL A 69 2.49 1.29 -11.22
N ARG A 70 2.32 2.44 -10.55
CA ARG A 70 2.70 3.76 -11.07
C ARG A 70 4.20 3.87 -11.32
N ASP A 71 4.99 3.52 -10.31
CA ASP A 71 6.42 3.80 -10.29
C ASP A 71 7.17 2.90 -11.28
N PHE A 72 6.75 1.65 -11.42
CA PHE A 72 7.33 0.69 -12.38
C PHE A 72 6.55 0.59 -13.69
N LYS A 73 5.50 1.41 -13.88
CA LYS A 73 4.66 1.47 -15.10
C LYS A 73 4.12 0.09 -15.52
N LEU A 74 3.70 -0.71 -14.55
CA LEU A 74 3.24 -2.08 -14.77
C LEU A 74 1.88 -2.08 -15.47
N LYS A 75 1.68 -3.00 -16.43
CA LYS A 75 0.44 -3.14 -17.21
C LYS A 75 -0.32 -4.39 -16.78
N GLY A 76 -1.63 -4.43 -17.03
CA GLY A 76 -2.47 -5.61 -16.75
C GLY A 76 -2.97 -5.71 -15.31
N HIS A 77 -3.05 -4.58 -14.60
CA HIS A 77 -3.47 -4.48 -13.20
C HIS A 77 -4.73 -3.62 -13.02
N GLU A 78 -5.44 -3.34 -14.11
CA GLU A 78 -6.59 -2.44 -14.13
C GLU A 78 -7.70 -2.91 -13.18
N ALA A 79 -7.96 -4.21 -13.12
CA ALA A 79 -9.01 -4.76 -12.25
C ALA A 79 -8.71 -4.52 -10.77
N GLU A 80 -7.46 -4.74 -10.34
CA GLU A 80 -6.99 -4.46 -8.99
C GLU A 80 -7.02 -2.96 -8.66
N LEU A 81 -6.58 -2.11 -9.60
CA LEU A 81 -6.62 -0.65 -9.46
C LEU A 81 -8.06 -0.14 -9.31
N ILE A 82 -8.99 -0.63 -10.13
CA ILE A 82 -10.42 -0.28 -10.05
C ILE A 82 -11.00 -0.72 -8.71
N ARG A 83 -10.71 -1.94 -8.25
CA ARG A 83 -11.17 -2.43 -6.94
C ARG A 83 -10.64 -1.56 -5.79
N PHE A 84 -9.37 -1.17 -5.85
CA PHE A 84 -8.80 -0.27 -4.86
C PHE A 84 -9.49 1.11 -4.89
N ALA A 85 -9.68 1.68 -6.08
CA ALA A 85 -10.38 2.96 -6.23
C ALA A 85 -11.82 2.92 -5.72
N GLN A 86 -12.56 1.83 -5.96
CA GLN A 86 -13.91 1.63 -5.43
C GLN A 86 -13.96 1.55 -3.91
N ALA A 87 -12.95 0.97 -3.27
CA ALA A 87 -12.82 0.93 -1.82
C ALA A 87 -12.41 2.29 -1.23
N HIS A 88 -11.71 3.11 -2.01
CA HIS A 88 -11.11 4.39 -1.59
C HIS A 88 -11.48 5.58 -2.50
N PRO A 89 -12.77 5.80 -2.85
CA PRO A 89 -13.15 6.66 -3.97
C PRO A 89 -12.92 8.16 -3.72
N LYS A 90 -12.64 8.54 -2.47
CA LYS A 90 -12.40 9.93 -2.03
C LYS A 90 -10.95 10.18 -1.61
N ASP A 91 -10.15 9.12 -1.51
CA ASP A 91 -8.76 9.22 -1.05
C ASP A 91 -7.86 9.53 -2.26
N SER A 92 -6.83 10.35 -2.07
CA SER A 92 -5.91 10.71 -3.15
C SER A 92 -5.29 9.49 -3.84
N THR A 93 -4.97 8.44 -3.08
CA THR A 93 -4.45 7.18 -3.63
C THR A 93 -5.49 6.42 -4.44
N GLY A 94 -6.76 6.42 -4.05
CA GLY A 94 -7.83 5.79 -4.82
C GLY A 94 -8.16 6.54 -6.11
N VAL A 95 -8.10 7.88 -6.06
CA VAL A 95 -8.20 8.74 -7.24
C VAL A 95 -7.04 8.50 -8.20
N GLU A 96 -5.83 8.31 -7.69
CA GLU A 96 -4.69 7.93 -8.53
C GLU A 96 -4.85 6.53 -9.12
N ALA A 97 -5.38 5.57 -8.36
CA ALA A 97 -5.60 4.22 -8.84
C ALA A 97 -6.57 4.19 -10.03
N ILE A 98 -7.69 4.94 -9.97
CA ILE A 98 -8.62 4.99 -11.11
C ILE A 98 -7.99 5.70 -12.32
N ARG A 99 -7.14 6.71 -12.11
CA ARG A 99 -6.39 7.40 -13.18
C ARG A 99 -5.44 6.44 -13.89
N LEU A 100 -4.70 5.62 -13.15
CA LEU A 100 -3.82 4.59 -13.71
C LEU A 100 -4.60 3.51 -14.46
N ALA A 101 -5.85 3.23 -14.06
CA ALA A 101 -6.73 2.28 -14.73
C ALA A 101 -7.37 2.81 -16.02
N LEU A 102 -7.13 4.07 -16.43
CA LEU A 102 -7.64 4.64 -17.68
C LEU A 102 -6.84 4.17 -18.91
N THR A 103 -6.78 2.86 -19.10
CA THR A 103 -6.21 2.18 -20.27
C THR A 103 -7.34 1.61 -21.13
N GLU A 104 -7.06 1.17 -22.37
CA GLU A 104 -8.09 0.51 -23.20
C GLU A 104 -8.77 -0.69 -22.50
N PRO A 105 -8.04 -1.65 -21.88
CA PRO A 105 -8.66 -2.70 -21.07
C PRO A 105 -9.44 -2.15 -19.88
N GLY A 106 -8.89 -1.14 -19.20
CA GLY A 106 -9.51 -0.57 -18.00
C GLY A 106 -10.81 0.17 -18.29
N LEU A 107 -10.92 0.88 -19.42
CA LEU A 107 -12.18 1.52 -19.85
C LEU A 107 -13.31 0.51 -20.03
N LYS A 108 -13.02 -0.71 -20.54
CA LYS A 108 -14.02 -1.79 -20.64
C LYS A 108 -14.48 -2.25 -19.26
N LEU A 109 -13.55 -2.43 -18.33
CA LEU A 109 -13.85 -2.82 -16.94
C LEU A 109 -14.63 -1.74 -16.19
N ILE A 110 -14.25 -0.47 -16.37
CA ILE A 110 -14.93 0.69 -15.79
C ILE A 110 -16.36 0.80 -16.33
N SER A 111 -16.54 0.67 -17.65
CA SER A 111 -17.87 0.67 -18.27
C SER A 111 -18.75 -0.45 -17.74
N ALA A 112 -18.21 -1.66 -17.61
CA ALA A 112 -18.92 -2.79 -17.02
C ALA A 112 -19.27 -2.55 -15.54
N ALA A 113 -18.38 -1.94 -14.76
CA ALA A 113 -18.63 -1.61 -13.35
C ALA A 113 -19.74 -0.57 -13.18
N ILE A 114 -19.82 0.43 -14.07
CA ILE A 114 -20.85 1.49 -14.02
C ILE A 114 -22.21 0.99 -14.50
N THR A 115 -22.24 0.14 -15.53
CA THR A 115 -23.49 -0.35 -16.15
C THR A 115 -24.02 -1.65 -15.56
N GLY A 116 -23.25 -2.27 -14.66
CA GLY A 116 -23.65 -3.49 -13.97
C GLY A 116 -24.74 -3.28 -12.91
N ASN A 117 -25.24 -4.40 -12.38
CA ASN A 117 -26.33 -4.40 -11.39
C ASN A 117 -25.85 -4.11 -9.96
N ASP A 118 -24.54 -4.08 -9.71
CA ASP A 118 -23.98 -3.69 -8.40
C ASP A 118 -23.98 -2.15 -8.29
N THR A 119 -25.05 -1.62 -7.69
CA THR A 119 -25.24 -0.18 -7.51
C THR A 119 -24.15 0.47 -6.67
N LYS A 120 -23.55 -0.26 -5.72
CA LYS A 120 -22.45 0.26 -4.90
C LYS A 120 -21.17 0.35 -5.73
N ALA A 121 -20.85 -0.67 -6.51
CA ALA A 121 -19.71 -0.64 -7.42
C ALA A 121 -19.86 0.48 -8.46
N ALA A 122 -21.04 0.62 -9.07
CA ALA A 122 -21.32 1.68 -10.03
C ALA A 122 -21.13 3.08 -9.41
N LEU A 123 -21.71 3.33 -8.24
CA LEU A 123 -21.59 4.61 -7.54
C LEU A 123 -20.13 4.94 -7.16
N THR A 124 -19.41 3.97 -6.59
CA THR A 124 -18.03 4.19 -6.14
C THR A 124 -17.06 4.36 -7.30
N THR A 125 -17.25 3.64 -8.42
CA THR A 125 -16.50 3.87 -9.66
C THR A 125 -16.76 5.26 -10.24
N ALA A 126 -18.04 5.66 -10.35
CA ALA A 126 -18.40 6.99 -10.85
C ALA A 126 -17.82 8.11 -9.98
N GLN A 127 -17.87 7.94 -8.65
CA GLN A 127 -17.31 8.91 -7.71
C GLN A 127 -15.79 9.03 -7.84
N ALA A 128 -15.07 7.90 -7.94
CA ALA A 128 -13.62 7.91 -8.15
C ALA A 128 -13.25 8.62 -9.46
N LEU A 129 -13.97 8.36 -10.55
CA LEU A 129 -13.77 9.04 -11.84
C LEU A 129 -14.01 10.55 -11.75
N ALA A 130 -15.10 10.97 -11.11
CA ALA A 130 -15.42 12.39 -10.93
C ALA A 130 -14.30 13.11 -10.15
N ASN A 131 -13.77 12.46 -9.11
CA ASN A 131 -12.64 13.00 -8.36
C ASN A 131 -11.33 13.00 -9.17
N ALA A 132 -11.14 12.06 -10.10
CA ALA A 132 -9.96 12.01 -10.97
C ALA A 132 -9.95 13.10 -12.05
N GLN A 133 -11.12 13.63 -12.41
CA GLN A 133 -11.30 14.78 -13.30
C GLN A 133 -10.96 16.12 -12.63
N SER A 134 -10.97 16.17 -11.30
CA SER A 134 -10.65 17.38 -10.55
C SER A 134 -9.13 17.66 -10.61
N PRO A 135 -8.71 18.91 -10.91
CA PRO A 135 -7.29 19.27 -11.01
C PRO A 135 -6.53 19.14 -9.70
#